data_AF-A0A285VQH7-F1
#
_entry.id   AF-A0A285VQH7-F1
#
_cell.length_a   1.000
_cell.length_b   1.000
_cell.length_c   1.000
_cell.angle_alpha   90.00
_cell.angle_beta   90.00
_cell.angle_gamma   90.00
#
_symmetry.space_group_name_H-M   'P 1'
#
loop_
_entity.id
_entity.type
_entity.pdbx_description
1 polymer ?
#
loop_
_entity_poly.entity_id
_entity_poly.type
_entity_poly.pdbx_seq_one_letter_code
_entity_poly.pdbx_strand_id
1 'polypeptide(L)'
;MSTVVEQPGGDVTEPGRGGRGLLMVGLGMGAAVLIGGGAYAAVQFLGTDGAQPDSVLPASAAAYVRVDVDPSLGTKVAAVRFFQGLDPEAQARLESGEWREYVWEKLAQDGDVPGQLDYESDIEPWLGDRAGVAVVPNGEEEPLVAVALQVSDGEAALATLDRVRADNAGEDQFDYYLDGNYVVLARTEQLDLVRAAAEQGTLDDHDAYAQDMADLGDAGVASFWVDMERAAGLEDAALRGAAALGAPGTAMAEGLTDEQRAIVSGRTAGALRLSPDAIEIHGIAHGHEAFAMPTGDSSQLVLDLPADTAAALSLENGADWVQSVWDLTSGIDADLVQGVTDDAAERGFTLPDDLQAVLGDSMTIAVGPGLVDAIQEMSGETLALPQLPVAYRAETDTAAVQSLLTDAGVPSLLVRQRTDEGVLTIGVSQGYVDAVASPEGRLGDDARFTGAVADADEADQVLFVDANAFEEDYLAEIEDEDARTALERLAAVGWSTVVTGADESRFTLRLIADE
;
A
#
# COMPACT_ATOMS: atom_id res chain seq x y z
N MET A 1 -16.87 15.08 -51.69
CA MET A 1 -18.02 14.24 -51.31
C MET A 1 -17.84 13.93 -49.83
N SER A 2 -18.43 14.77 -48.98
CA SER A 2 -18.57 14.48 -47.55
C SER A 2 -19.70 13.49 -47.38
N THR A 3 -19.47 12.44 -46.60
CA THR A 3 -20.54 11.64 -46.01
C THR A 3 -20.40 11.77 -44.51
N VAL A 4 -21.13 12.77 -44.01
CA VAL A 4 -21.59 12.88 -42.63
C VAL A 4 -22.58 11.74 -42.40
N VAL A 5 -22.35 10.94 -41.36
CA VAL A 5 -23.36 10.03 -40.83
C VAL A 5 -23.94 10.73 -39.60
N GLU A 6 -25.14 11.28 -39.75
CA GLU A 6 -26.00 11.69 -38.63
C GLU A 6 -26.43 10.42 -37.88
N GLN A 7 -26.14 10.35 -36.57
CA GLN A 7 -26.92 9.52 -35.64
C GLN A 7 -27.92 10.43 -34.90
N PRO A 8 -29.19 10.01 -34.78
CA PRO A 8 -30.24 10.80 -34.16
C PRO A 8 -30.13 10.75 -32.63
N GLY A 9 -30.51 11.85 -31.99
CA GLY A 9 -30.47 12.04 -30.54
C GLY A 9 -31.19 10.94 -29.75
N GLY A 10 -30.48 10.47 -28.73
CA GLY A 10 -31.07 9.82 -27.56
C GLY A 10 -30.92 10.78 -26.38
N ASP A 11 -32.03 11.11 -25.74
CA ASP A 11 -32.07 11.69 -24.40
C ASP A 11 -31.13 10.89 -23.48
N VAL A 12 -30.13 11.56 -22.92
CA VAL A 12 -29.41 11.04 -21.76
C VAL A 12 -30.36 11.21 -20.59
N THR A 13 -31.14 10.16 -20.34
CA THR A 13 -31.76 9.99 -19.02
C THR A 13 -30.63 9.66 -18.06
N GLU A 14 -30.35 10.57 -17.14
CA GLU A 14 -29.50 10.30 -15.98
C GLU A 14 -30.01 9.03 -15.30
N PRO A 15 -29.19 7.97 -15.13
CA PRO A 15 -29.56 6.87 -14.27
C PRO A 15 -29.56 7.43 -12.85
N GLY A 16 -30.76 7.61 -12.29
CA GLY A 16 -30.92 8.01 -10.89
C GLY A 16 -30.12 7.06 -10.00
N ARG A 17 -29.20 7.65 -9.22
CA ARG A 17 -28.50 7.00 -8.11
C ARG A 17 -29.53 6.33 -7.20
N GLY A 18 -29.64 5.02 -7.28
CA GLY A 18 -30.38 4.20 -6.33
C GLY A 18 -29.54 4.02 -5.07
N GLY A 19 -29.61 4.98 -4.14
CA GLY A 19 -29.00 4.85 -2.82
C GLY A 19 -29.79 3.85 -1.98
N ARG A 20 -29.42 2.56 -2.02
CA ARG A 20 -29.98 1.51 -1.15
C ARG A 20 -29.04 0.36 -0.76
N GLY A 21 -27.85 0.23 -1.37
CA GLY A 21 -26.86 -0.81 -1.02
C GLY A 21 -25.78 -0.37 -0.01
N LEU A 22 -25.98 0.75 0.67
CA LEU A 22 -24.94 1.47 1.42
C LEU A 22 -24.91 1.20 2.92
N LEU A 23 -25.76 0.34 3.49
CA LEU A 23 -25.89 0.22 4.95
C LEU A 23 -24.88 -0.72 5.62
N MET A 24 -24.58 -1.86 4.99
CA MET A 24 -23.47 -2.73 5.42
C MET A 24 -22.11 -2.13 5.07
N VAL A 25 -22.09 -1.35 3.99
CA VAL A 25 -20.99 -0.47 3.62
C VAL A 25 -20.83 0.61 4.69
N GLY A 26 -21.81 1.43 5.05
CA GLY A 26 -21.66 2.52 6.02
C GLY A 26 -21.15 2.13 7.42
N LEU A 27 -21.63 1.02 7.99
CA LEU A 27 -21.18 0.53 9.31
C LEU A 27 -19.83 -0.20 9.26
N GLY A 28 -19.46 -0.81 8.13
CA GLY A 28 -18.16 -1.47 7.91
C GLY A 28 -17.07 -0.57 7.29
N MET A 29 -17.46 0.39 6.45
CA MET A 29 -16.63 1.46 5.87
C MET A 29 -16.40 2.58 6.86
N GLY A 30 -17.20 2.72 7.93
CA GLY A 30 -16.74 3.48 9.09
C GLY A 30 -15.37 2.98 9.59
N ALA A 31 -15.06 1.68 9.43
CA ALA A 31 -13.74 1.11 9.70
C ALA A 31 -12.78 1.12 8.48
N ALA A 32 -13.27 1.01 7.25
CA ALA A 32 -12.42 1.01 6.03
C ALA A 32 -12.05 2.41 5.48
N VAL A 33 -12.85 3.45 5.74
CA VAL A 33 -12.58 4.86 5.36
C VAL A 33 -11.55 5.51 6.30
N LEU A 34 -11.27 4.91 7.46
CA LEU A 34 -10.16 5.33 8.34
C LEU A 34 -8.78 5.18 7.68
N ILE A 35 -8.70 4.55 6.50
CA ILE A 35 -7.49 4.42 5.69
C ILE A 35 -7.28 5.65 4.75
N GLY A 36 -8.30 6.51 4.53
CA GLY A 36 -8.27 7.52 3.45
C GLY A 36 -8.12 8.99 3.84
N GLY A 37 -8.25 9.38 5.12
CA GLY A 37 -8.17 10.79 5.49
C GLY A 37 -8.16 11.05 6.99
N GLY A 38 -7.00 11.50 7.50
CA GLY A 38 -6.87 12.05 8.85
C GLY A 38 -6.54 11.03 9.92
N ALA A 39 -5.31 10.53 9.94
CA ALA A 39 -4.79 9.72 11.03
C ALA A 39 -4.50 10.57 12.28
N TYR A 40 -5.48 11.23 12.88
CA TYR A 40 -5.30 11.84 14.20
C TYR A 40 -6.56 11.63 15.05
N ALA A 41 -6.35 10.99 16.20
CA ALA A 41 -6.67 11.51 17.53
C ALA A 41 -6.81 10.34 18.50
N ALA A 42 -5.80 10.19 19.33
CA ALA A 42 -5.92 9.35 20.49
C ALA A 42 -5.22 10.08 21.61
N VAL A 43 -5.88 11.03 22.25
CA VAL A 43 -5.38 11.52 23.52
C VAL A 43 -6.62 11.75 24.36
N GLN A 44 -7.04 10.71 25.07
CA GLN A 44 -7.54 10.75 26.45
C GLN A 44 -8.31 9.45 26.80
N PHE A 45 -7.68 8.27 26.72
CA PHE A 45 -8.08 7.12 27.54
C PHE A 45 -6.85 6.34 28.03
N LEU A 46 -6.91 5.96 29.30
CA LEU A 46 -5.93 5.12 29.98
C LEU A 46 -6.48 3.69 30.00
N GLY A 47 -5.96 2.82 29.14
CA GLY A 47 -6.21 1.38 29.21
C GLY A 47 -5.71 0.62 27.99
N THR A 48 -4.42 0.27 27.93
CA THR A 48 -3.86 -0.65 26.93
C THR A 48 -4.20 -2.13 27.18
N ASP A 49 -5.03 -2.43 28.17
CA ASP A 49 -5.42 -3.79 28.54
C ASP A 49 -6.90 -4.00 28.22
N GLY A 50 -7.15 -4.62 27.07
CA GLY A 50 -8.49 -5.01 26.63
C GLY A 50 -8.39 -5.99 25.47
N ALA A 51 -9.31 -6.94 25.41
CA ALA A 51 -9.41 -7.88 24.30
C ALA A 51 -9.46 -7.10 22.96
N GLN A 52 -8.79 -7.61 21.93
CA GLN A 52 -8.76 -7.02 20.60
C GLN A 52 -9.91 -7.61 19.75
N PRO A 53 -10.32 -7.00 18.63
CA PRO A 53 -11.46 -7.52 17.86
C PRO A 53 -11.24 -8.93 17.29
N ASP A 54 -9.98 -9.33 17.11
CA ASP A 54 -9.55 -10.70 16.76
C ASP A 54 -10.00 -11.76 17.78
N SER A 55 -10.22 -11.40 19.05
CA SER A 55 -10.70 -12.30 20.12
C SER A 55 -12.18 -12.70 20.03
N VAL A 56 -12.93 -12.12 19.10
CA VAL A 56 -14.36 -12.45 18.86
C VAL A 56 -14.65 -12.76 17.40
N LEU A 57 -13.65 -12.67 16.52
CA LEU A 57 -13.77 -12.93 15.10
C LEU A 57 -13.24 -14.34 14.75
N PRO A 58 -13.85 -15.06 13.79
CA PRO A 58 -13.54 -16.47 13.55
C PRO A 58 -12.08 -16.75 13.16
N ALA A 59 -11.47 -17.75 13.79
CA ALA A 59 -10.11 -18.25 13.49
C ALA A 59 -9.91 -18.68 12.03
N SER A 60 -11.00 -18.99 11.33
CA SER A 60 -10.98 -19.42 9.93
C SER A 60 -10.93 -18.25 8.93
N ALA A 61 -10.79 -17.01 9.39
CA ALA A 61 -10.68 -15.86 8.50
C ALA A 61 -9.48 -15.99 7.55
N ALA A 62 -9.68 -15.58 6.29
CA ALA A 62 -8.62 -15.45 5.28
C ALA A 62 -8.02 -14.04 5.26
N ALA A 63 -8.78 -13.04 5.71
CA ALA A 63 -8.31 -11.68 5.83
C ALA A 63 -8.91 -11.03 7.07
N TYR A 64 -8.14 -10.14 7.69
CA TYR A 64 -8.51 -9.37 8.85
C TYR A 64 -7.99 -7.94 8.72
N VAL A 65 -8.83 -6.97 9.04
CA VAL A 65 -8.45 -5.56 9.18
C VAL A 65 -8.88 -5.10 10.56
N ARG A 66 -8.02 -4.35 11.23
CA ARG A 66 -8.25 -3.72 12.53
C ARG A 66 -8.03 -2.23 12.42
N VAL A 67 -8.87 -1.48 13.13
CA VAL A 67 -8.59 -0.10 13.48
C VAL A 67 -8.65 0.07 15.00
N ASP A 68 -7.66 0.76 15.54
CA ASP A 68 -7.57 1.12 16.96
C ASP A 68 -7.31 2.62 17.08
N VAL A 69 -8.33 3.33 17.54
CA VAL A 69 -8.30 4.77 17.73
C VAL A 69 -7.99 5.18 19.17
N ASP A 70 -7.57 4.22 20.00
CA ASP A 70 -6.91 4.44 21.28
C ASP A 70 -5.53 3.74 21.36
N PRO A 71 -4.60 4.00 20.40
CA PRO A 71 -3.26 3.42 20.38
C PRO A 71 -2.43 3.72 21.63
N SER A 72 -1.24 3.09 21.69
CA SER A 72 -0.28 3.28 22.77
C SER A 72 0.12 4.76 22.97
N LEU A 73 0.45 5.15 24.21
CA LEU A 73 0.85 6.53 24.55
C LEU A 73 1.99 7.10 23.68
N GLY A 74 2.88 6.25 23.17
CA GLY A 74 3.96 6.68 22.26
C GLY A 74 3.43 7.18 20.91
N THR A 75 2.53 6.40 20.30
CA THR A 75 1.86 6.70 19.02
C THR A 75 1.01 7.98 19.12
N LYS A 76 0.40 8.21 20.28
CA LYS A 76 -0.41 9.41 20.59
C LYS A 76 0.41 10.70 20.53
N VAL A 77 1.59 10.70 21.15
CA VAL A 77 2.50 11.87 21.17
C VAL A 77 3.10 12.12 19.78
N ALA A 78 3.37 11.06 19.04
CA ALA A 78 3.83 11.10 17.66
C ALA A 78 2.82 11.76 16.72
N ALA A 79 1.56 11.30 16.73
CA ALA A 79 0.49 11.90 15.93
C ALA A 79 0.35 13.40 16.21
N VAL A 80 0.37 13.83 17.47
CA VAL A 80 0.31 15.27 17.84
C VAL A 80 1.46 16.09 17.27
N ARG A 81 2.63 15.51 17.03
CA ARG A 81 3.76 16.24 16.46
C ARG A 81 3.73 16.25 14.94
N PHE A 82 3.36 15.14 14.31
CA PHE A 82 3.24 15.06 12.86
C PHE A 82 2.19 16.04 12.31
N PHE A 83 1.05 16.13 12.99
CA PHE A 83 -0.04 16.99 12.56
C PHE A 83 0.04 18.43 13.09
N GLN A 84 1.17 18.84 13.69
CA GLN A 84 1.41 20.23 14.06
C GLN A 84 1.47 21.10 12.80
N GLY A 85 0.38 21.83 12.55
CA GLY A 85 0.24 22.77 11.45
C GLY A 85 -0.59 22.28 10.25
N LEU A 86 -1.38 21.22 10.42
CA LEU A 86 -2.58 21.03 9.61
C LEU A 86 -3.45 22.31 9.58
N ASP A 87 -4.46 22.32 8.69
CA ASP A 87 -5.50 23.33 8.70
C ASP A 87 -5.94 23.66 10.15
N PRO A 88 -6.03 24.95 10.55
CA PRO A 88 -6.30 25.33 11.92
C PRO A 88 -7.63 24.81 12.49
N GLU A 89 -8.66 24.57 11.66
CA GLU A 89 -9.93 24.02 12.09
C GLU A 89 -9.82 22.52 12.35
N ALA A 90 -9.18 21.78 11.43
CA ALA A 90 -8.85 20.38 11.64
C ALA A 90 -7.99 20.25 12.90
N GLN A 91 -6.88 20.99 13.00
CA GLN A 91 -6.01 20.98 14.18
C GLN A 91 -6.77 21.32 15.47
N ALA A 92 -7.68 22.29 15.47
CA ALA A 92 -8.46 22.64 16.66
C ALA A 92 -9.42 21.54 17.11
N ARG A 93 -10.13 20.89 16.17
CA ARG A 93 -11.04 19.76 16.48
C ARG A 93 -10.30 18.51 16.92
N LEU A 94 -9.13 18.29 16.33
CA LEU A 94 -8.20 17.25 16.70
C LEU A 94 -7.66 17.51 18.13
N GLU A 95 -7.18 18.70 18.44
CA GLU A 95 -6.72 19.09 19.79
C GLU A 95 -7.84 19.05 20.86
N SER A 96 -9.09 19.31 20.47
CA SER A 96 -10.26 19.24 21.38
C SER A 96 -10.78 17.81 21.61
N GLY A 97 -10.36 16.84 20.79
CA GLY A 97 -10.83 15.45 20.87
C GLY A 97 -12.13 15.17 20.10
N GLU A 98 -12.62 16.12 19.30
CA GLU A 98 -13.88 16.07 18.51
C GLU A 98 -13.73 15.33 17.16
N TRP A 99 -12.65 14.60 16.96
CA TRP A 99 -12.33 13.95 15.69
C TRP A 99 -13.35 12.86 15.27
N ARG A 100 -13.93 12.14 16.24
CA ARG A 100 -14.95 11.10 15.96
C ARG A 100 -16.20 11.73 15.38
N GLU A 101 -16.59 12.87 15.94
CA GLU A 101 -17.68 13.69 15.42
C GLU A 101 -17.33 14.24 14.04
N TYR A 102 -16.09 14.70 13.81
CA TYR A 102 -15.64 15.14 12.48
C TYR A 102 -15.70 14.03 11.42
N VAL A 103 -15.25 12.81 11.72
CA VAL A 103 -15.36 11.65 10.81
C VAL A 103 -16.83 11.32 10.56
N TRP A 104 -17.66 11.32 11.60
CA TRP A 104 -19.10 11.12 11.47
C TRP A 104 -19.76 12.14 10.55
N GLU A 105 -19.44 13.43 10.72
CA GLU A 105 -19.95 14.52 9.88
C GLU A 105 -19.59 14.30 8.40
N LYS A 106 -18.38 13.83 8.09
CA LYS A 106 -17.97 13.51 6.72
C LYS A 106 -18.76 12.33 6.15
N LEU A 107 -18.87 11.23 6.88
CA LEU A 107 -19.69 10.08 6.48
C LEU A 107 -21.17 10.47 6.28
N ALA A 108 -21.69 11.37 7.11
CA ALA A 108 -23.05 11.90 6.99
C ALA A 108 -23.23 12.78 5.75
N GLN A 109 -22.22 13.57 5.39
CA GLN A 109 -22.21 14.39 4.17
C GLN A 109 -22.22 13.50 2.91
N ASP A 110 -21.48 12.40 2.93
CA ASP A 110 -21.40 11.45 1.82
C ASP A 110 -22.63 10.52 1.71
N GLY A 111 -23.46 10.51 2.77
CA GLY A 111 -24.70 9.71 2.84
C GLY A 111 -24.46 8.26 3.26
N ASP A 112 -23.31 7.99 3.86
CA ASP A 112 -22.87 6.66 4.29
C ASP A 112 -23.45 6.27 5.67
N VAL A 113 -23.95 7.24 6.45
CA VAL A 113 -24.67 6.98 7.70
C VAL A 113 -26.18 7.27 7.57
N PRO A 114 -27.04 6.52 8.29
CA PRO A 114 -28.46 6.84 8.36
C PRO A 114 -28.66 8.26 8.89
N GLY A 115 -29.24 9.16 8.07
CA GLY A 115 -29.39 10.58 8.40
C GLY A 115 -30.29 10.90 9.61
N GLN A 116 -30.90 9.89 10.23
CA GLN A 116 -31.64 9.99 11.49
C GLN A 116 -30.79 9.74 12.74
N LEU A 117 -29.55 9.29 12.61
CA LEU A 117 -28.65 9.05 13.73
C LEU A 117 -27.83 10.31 14.02
N ASP A 118 -27.76 10.65 15.29
CA ASP A 118 -26.95 11.74 15.81
C ASP A 118 -25.74 11.18 16.57
N TYR A 119 -24.54 11.67 16.28
CA TYR A 119 -23.32 11.08 16.84
C TYR A 119 -23.29 11.17 18.37
N GLU A 120 -23.48 12.36 18.93
CA GLU A 120 -23.41 12.61 20.38
C GLU A 120 -24.45 11.80 21.17
N SER A 121 -25.66 11.67 20.65
CA SER A 121 -26.77 11.06 21.39
C SER A 121 -27.02 9.59 21.05
N ASP A 122 -26.75 9.16 19.81
CA ASP A 122 -27.05 7.80 19.35
C ASP A 122 -25.82 6.91 19.25
N ILE A 123 -24.59 7.41 19.14
CA ILE A 123 -23.37 6.63 18.84
C ILE A 123 -22.31 6.73 19.94
N GLU A 124 -21.86 7.95 20.25
CA GLU A 124 -20.84 8.24 21.26
C GLU A 124 -21.08 7.55 22.62
N PRO A 125 -22.34 7.45 23.13
CA PRO A 125 -22.57 6.90 24.47
C PRO A 125 -22.21 5.42 24.64
N TRP A 126 -22.05 4.68 23.54
CA TRP A 126 -21.79 3.23 23.57
C TRP A 126 -20.63 2.78 22.70
N LEU A 127 -20.18 3.58 21.72
CA LEU A 127 -19.09 3.19 20.83
C LEU A 127 -17.77 3.15 21.59
N GLY A 128 -16.98 2.10 21.36
CA GLY A 128 -15.62 1.96 21.85
C GLY A 128 -14.57 2.46 20.86
N ASP A 129 -13.33 2.06 21.07
CA ASP A 129 -12.16 2.59 20.34
C ASP A 129 -11.61 1.63 19.27
N ARG A 130 -12.19 0.44 19.15
CA ARG A 130 -11.66 -0.62 18.31
C ARG A 130 -12.72 -1.21 17.40
N ALA A 131 -12.34 -1.43 16.16
CA ALA A 131 -13.15 -2.14 15.18
C ALA A 131 -12.29 -3.18 14.47
N GLY A 132 -12.90 -4.30 14.10
CA GLY A 132 -12.27 -5.31 13.26
C GLY A 132 -13.23 -5.82 12.20
N VAL A 133 -12.70 -6.15 11.03
CA VAL A 133 -13.44 -6.79 9.94
C VAL A 133 -12.71 -8.07 9.57
N ALA A 134 -13.41 -9.19 9.52
CA ALA A 134 -12.90 -10.47 9.07
C ALA A 134 -13.66 -10.96 7.84
N VAL A 135 -12.92 -11.49 6.87
CA VAL A 135 -13.45 -12.19 5.70
C VAL A 135 -13.17 -13.68 5.87
N VAL A 136 -14.21 -14.50 5.90
CA VAL A 136 -14.12 -15.93 6.22
C VAL A 136 -14.63 -16.76 5.04
N PRO A 137 -13.78 -17.64 4.45
CA PRO A 137 -14.24 -18.62 3.47
C PRO A 137 -15.26 -19.57 4.09
N ASN A 138 -16.35 -19.86 3.37
CA ASN A 138 -17.41 -20.78 3.81
C ASN A 138 -17.73 -21.90 2.80
N GLY A 139 -17.00 -21.97 1.68
CA GLY A 139 -17.24 -22.94 0.62
C GLY A 139 -18.41 -22.63 -0.30
N GLU A 140 -19.00 -21.44 -0.20
CA GLU A 140 -20.04 -20.90 -1.08
C GLU A 140 -19.49 -19.71 -1.92
N GLU A 141 -20.29 -19.22 -2.88
CA GLU A 141 -19.90 -18.11 -3.77
C GLU A 141 -19.60 -16.80 -3.00
N GLU A 142 -20.32 -16.52 -1.91
CA GLU A 142 -20.10 -15.34 -1.06
C GLU A 142 -19.43 -15.71 0.28
N PRO A 143 -18.34 -15.03 0.68
CA PRO A 143 -17.69 -15.27 1.96
C PRO A 143 -18.58 -14.75 3.09
N LEU A 144 -18.33 -15.23 4.31
CA LEU A 144 -18.89 -14.59 5.48
C LEU A 144 -18.07 -13.34 5.77
N VAL A 145 -18.76 -12.22 5.97
CA VAL A 145 -18.14 -10.98 6.44
C VAL A 145 -18.65 -10.70 7.85
N ALA A 146 -17.71 -10.55 8.78
CA ALA A 146 -17.99 -10.26 10.17
C ALA A 146 -17.33 -8.95 10.58
N VAL A 147 -18.08 -8.05 11.20
CA VAL A 147 -17.58 -6.80 11.76
C VAL A 147 -17.71 -6.85 13.27
N ALA A 148 -16.62 -6.67 14.01
CA ALA A 148 -16.63 -6.54 15.46
C ALA A 148 -16.41 -5.09 15.84
N LEU A 149 -17.39 -4.47 16.50
CA LEU A 149 -17.30 -3.11 17.04
C LEU A 149 -17.19 -3.17 18.55
N GLN A 150 -16.13 -2.58 19.11
CA GLN A 150 -16.00 -2.46 20.55
C GLN A 150 -17.12 -1.56 21.07
N VAL A 151 -17.70 -1.95 22.21
CA VAL A 151 -18.74 -1.20 22.88
C VAL A 151 -18.37 -0.92 24.33
N SER A 152 -18.58 0.32 24.77
CA SER A 152 -18.46 0.77 26.15
C SER A 152 -19.75 0.52 26.95
N ASP A 153 -20.90 0.52 26.27
CA ASP A 153 -22.21 0.15 26.82
C ASP A 153 -22.98 -0.75 25.84
N GLY A 154 -22.94 -2.07 26.10
CA GLY A 154 -23.63 -3.04 25.24
C GLY A 154 -25.15 -2.86 25.23
N GLU A 155 -25.79 -2.46 26.33
CA GLU A 155 -27.26 -2.35 26.39
C GLU A 155 -27.73 -1.17 25.52
N ALA A 156 -27.03 -0.04 25.58
CA ALA A 156 -27.26 1.11 24.72
C ALA A 156 -26.96 0.80 23.25
N ALA A 157 -25.87 0.08 22.96
CA ALA A 157 -25.53 -0.35 21.60
C ALA A 157 -26.63 -1.20 20.97
N LEU A 158 -27.10 -2.25 21.67
CA LEU A 158 -28.17 -3.12 21.18
C LEU A 158 -29.48 -2.34 20.99
N ALA A 159 -29.82 -1.42 21.90
CA ALA A 159 -31.02 -0.57 21.74
C ALA A 159 -30.95 0.35 20.51
N THR A 160 -29.77 0.88 20.18
CA THR A 160 -29.54 1.66 18.97
C THR A 160 -29.63 0.79 17.73
N LEU A 161 -28.96 -0.36 17.70
CA LEU A 161 -28.97 -1.26 16.55
C LEU A 161 -30.36 -1.87 16.28
N ASP A 162 -31.15 -2.15 17.32
CA ASP A 162 -32.55 -2.57 17.19
C ASP A 162 -33.41 -1.53 16.47
N ARG A 163 -33.18 -0.25 16.79
CA ARG A 163 -33.86 0.88 16.13
C ARG A 163 -33.46 1.00 14.67
N VAL A 164 -32.15 0.96 14.40
CA VAL A 164 -31.60 1.03 13.03
C VAL A 164 -32.13 -0.13 12.17
N ARG A 165 -32.17 -1.35 12.71
CA ARG A 165 -32.70 -2.53 12.02
C ARG A 165 -34.20 -2.38 11.74
N ALA A 166 -34.98 -1.86 12.69
CA ALA A 166 -36.42 -1.66 12.52
C ALA A 166 -36.74 -0.64 11.40
N ASP A 167 -35.89 0.36 11.21
CA ASP A 167 -36.06 1.41 10.20
C ASP A 167 -35.59 0.97 8.80
N ASN A 168 -34.74 -0.06 8.70
CA ASN A 168 -34.13 -0.55 7.46
C ASN A 168 -34.70 -1.90 7.00
N ALA A 169 -36.01 -1.96 6.76
CA ALA A 169 -36.66 -3.15 6.20
C ALA A 169 -36.34 -3.31 4.69
N GLY A 170 -35.37 -4.15 4.33
CA GLY A 170 -34.91 -4.40 2.95
C GLY A 170 -34.12 -5.71 2.74
N GLU A 171 -33.54 -5.91 1.55
CA GLU A 171 -32.78 -7.12 1.16
C GLU A 171 -31.36 -7.18 1.74
N ASP A 172 -30.81 -6.07 2.26
CA ASP A 172 -29.46 -5.96 2.84
C ASP A 172 -29.51 -5.82 4.38
N GLN A 173 -30.29 -6.67 5.05
CA GLN A 173 -30.41 -6.64 6.51
C GLN A 173 -29.16 -7.20 7.19
N PHE A 174 -28.73 -6.52 8.24
CA PHE A 174 -27.74 -7.02 9.17
C PHE A 174 -28.44 -7.53 10.43
N ASP A 175 -27.80 -8.48 11.09
CA ASP A 175 -28.13 -8.86 12.45
C ASP A 175 -26.84 -8.90 13.28
N TYR A 176 -26.97 -9.01 14.59
CA TYR A 176 -25.82 -8.83 15.47
C TYR A 176 -25.94 -9.64 16.77
N TYR A 177 -24.81 -9.83 17.44
CA TYR A 177 -24.77 -10.36 18.80
C TYR A 177 -23.69 -9.69 19.63
N LEU A 178 -23.86 -9.71 20.95
CA LEU A 178 -22.87 -9.23 21.89
C LEU A 178 -21.99 -10.40 22.34
N ASP A 179 -20.68 -10.25 22.20
CA ASP A 179 -19.66 -11.14 22.78
C ASP A 179 -18.64 -10.32 23.56
N GLY A 180 -18.59 -10.52 24.87
CA GLY A 180 -17.82 -9.67 25.78
C GLY A 180 -18.17 -8.18 25.61
N ASN A 181 -17.18 -7.39 25.20
CA ASN A 181 -17.31 -5.95 24.96
C ASN A 181 -17.36 -5.62 23.45
N TYR A 182 -17.75 -6.58 22.62
CA TYR A 182 -17.88 -6.40 21.18
C TYR A 182 -19.29 -6.73 20.72
N VAL A 183 -19.86 -5.87 19.89
CA VAL A 183 -20.98 -6.25 19.05
C VAL A 183 -20.42 -6.79 17.73
N VAL A 184 -20.73 -8.05 17.43
CA VAL A 184 -20.38 -8.68 16.16
C VAL A 184 -21.58 -8.60 15.22
N LEU A 185 -21.40 -7.94 14.09
CA LEU A 185 -22.39 -7.74 13.04
C LEU A 185 -22.04 -8.58 11.81
N ALA A 186 -23.07 -9.11 11.16
CA ALA A 186 -22.99 -9.76 9.86
C ALA A 186 -24.33 -9.57 9.13
N ARG A 187 -24.41 -9.99 7.87
CA ARG A 187 -25.72 -10.12 7.20
C ARG A 187 -26.61 -11.07 7.99
N THR A 188 -27.91 -10.80 8.04
CA THR A 188 -28.85 -11.59 8.85
C THR A 188 -28.79 -13.09 8.51
N GLU A 189 -28.69 -13.43 7.23
CA GLU A 189 -28.56 -14.81 6.75
C GLU A 189 -27.21 -15.46 7.06
N GLN A 190 -26.17 -14.66 7.35
CA GLN A 190 -24.81 -15.12 7.64
C GLN A 190 -24.49 -15.15 9.15
N LEU A 191 -25.26 -14.45 10.00
CA LEU A 191 -24.91 -14.25 11.42
C LEU A 191 -24.70 -15.56 12.18
N ASP A 192 -25.60 -16.54 12.00
CA ASP A 192 -25.49 -17.84 12.68
C ASP A 192 -24.24 -18.61 12.22
N LEU A 193 -23.84 -18.48 10.95
CA LEU A 193 -22.62 -19.09 10.43
C LEU A 193 -21.38 -18.40 10.99
N VAL A 194 -21.37 -17.06 11.06
CA VAL A 194 -20.29 -16.29 11.69
C VAL A 194 -20.13 -16.68 13.15
N ARG A 195 -21.23 -16.73 13.92
CA ARG A 195 -21.19 -17.13 15.32
C ARG A 195 -20.69 -18.57 15.49
N ALA A 196 -21.20 -19.51 14.68
CA ALA A 196 -20.76 -20.89 14.74
C ALA A 196 -19.27 -21.07 14.36
N ALA A 197 -18.74 -20.21 13.49
CA ALA A 197 -17.32 -20.19 13.16
C ALA A 197 -16.47 -19.63 14.32
N ALA A 198 -16.90 -18.54 14.95
CA ALA A 198 -16.23 -17.97 16.14
C ALA A 198 -16.25 -18.92 17.34
N GLU A 199 -17.35 -19.67 17.55
CA GLU A 199 -17.46 -20.69 18.61
C GLU A 199 -16.49 -21.88 18.43
N GLN A 200 -15.97 -22.09 17.21
CA GLN A 200 -14.94 -23.10 16.93
C GLN A 200 -13.52 -22.60 17.24
N GLY A 201 -13.34 -21.30 17.36
CA GLY A 201 -12.07 -20.63 17.65
C GLY A 201 -12.05 -19.21 17.08
N THR A 202 -11.23 -18.36 17.69
CA THR A 202 -11.08 -16.94 17.35
C THR A 202 -9.71 -16.66 16.74
N LEU A 203 -9.55 -15.53 16.06
CA LEU A 203 -8.29 -15.19 15.36
C LEU A 203 -7.09 -15.11 16.30
N ASP A 204 -7.28 -14.62 17.52
CA ASP A 204 -6.21 -14.55 18.53
C ASP A 204 -5.67 -15.93 18.98
N ASP A 205 -6.47 -16.99 18.82
CA ASP A 205 -6.08 -18.39 19.03
C ASP A 205 -5.47 -19.05 17.77
N HIS A 206 -5.44 -18.36 16.63
CA HIS A 206 -4.89 -18.88 15.38
C HIS A 206 -3.36 -18.71 15.34
N ASP A 207 -2.62 -19.81 15.54
CA ASP A 207 -1.15 -19.83 15.67
C ASP A 207 -0.40 -18.97 14.63
N ALA A 208 -0.75 -19.13 13.34
CA ALA A 208 -0.09 -18.39 12.26
C ALA A 208 -0.40 -16.88 12.31
N TYR A 209 -1.63 -16.50 12.67
CA TYR A 209 -1.98 -15.09 12.85
C TYR A 209 -1.25 -14.50 14.05
N ALA A 210 -1.27 -15.21 15.18
CA ALA A 210 -0.62 -14.77 16.41
C ALA A 210 0.90 -14.63 16.22
N GLN A 211 1.53 -15.54 15.47
CA GLN A 211 2.93 -15.44 15.10
C GLN A 211 3.19 -14.23 14.19
N ASP A 212 2.48 -14.09 13.07
CA ASP A 212 2.70 -13.00 12.13
C ASP A 212 2.48 -11.63 12.80
N MET A 213 1.46 -11.48 13.66
CA MET A 213 1.24 -10.24 14.40
C MET A 213 2.32 -9.98 15.47
N ALA A 214 2.92 -11.03 16.04
CA ALA A 214 4.06 -10.88 16.96
C ALA A 214 5.33 -10.45 16.22
N ASP A 215 5.57 -11.00 15.02
CA ASP A 215 6.70 -10.65 14.16
C ASP A 215 6.53 -9.24 13.58
N LEU A 216 5.29 -8.83 13.27
CA LEU A 216 4.96 -7.46 12.84
C LEU A 216 5.26 -6.45 13.94
N GLY A 217 5.09 -6.82 15.22
CA GLY A 217 5.33 -5.97 16.38
C GLY A 217 4.18 -5.02 16.67
N ASP A 218 4.43 -3.71 16.63
CA ASP A 218 3.37 -2.71 16.89
C ASP A 218 2.35 -2.68 15.76
N ALA A 219 1.09 -3.02 16.08
CA ALA A 219 -0.02 -2.99 15.15
C ALA A 219 -0.53 -1.57 14.83
N GLY A 220 0.02 -0.54 15.46
CA GLY A 220 -0.24 0.86 15.11
C GLY A 220 -1.69 1.29 15.33
N VAL A 221 -2.13 2.29 14.56
CA VAL A 221 -3.53 2.79 14.58
C VAL A 221 -4.45 1.95 13.69
N ALA A 222 -3.89 1.23 12.73
CA ALA A 222 -4.61 0.26 11.92
C ALA A 222 -3.65 -0.86 11.53
N SER A 223 -4.16 -2.08 11.44
CA SER A 223 -3.38 -3.22 10.95
C SER A 223 -4.22 -4.14 10.10
N PHE A 224 -3.57 -4.90 9.23
CA PHE A 224 -4.20 -5.95 8.46
C PHE A 224 -3.40 -7.24 8.52
N TRP A 225 -4.07 -8.34 8.23
CA TRP A 225 -3.47 -9.65 8.03
C TRP A 225 -4.23 -10.40 6.95
N VAL A 226 -3.53 -11.09 6.07
CA VAL A 226 -4.11 -11.85 4.96
C VAL A 226 -3.37 -13.15 4.80
N ASP A 227 -4.12 -14.22 4.58
CA ASP A 227 -3.65 -15.57 4.28
C ASP A 227 -4.15 -15.96 2.90
N MET A 228 -3.22 -15.98 1.93
CA MET A 228 -3.56 -16.23 0.53
C MET A 228 -3.98 -17.67 0.28
N GLU A 229 -3.50 -18.63 1.06
CA GLU A 229 -3.93 -20.03 0.92
C GLU A 229 -5.40 -20.19 1.28
N ARG A 230 -5.85 -19.47 2.33
CA ARG A 230 -7.27 -19.41 2.69
C ARG A 230 -8.08 -18.56 1.71
N ALA A 231 -7.52 -17.45 1.22
CA ALA A 231 -8.18 -16.58 0.26
C ALA A 231 -8.33 -17.24 -1.12
N ALA A 232 -7.44 -18.14 -1.52
CA ALA A 232 -7.50 -18.87 -2.79
C ALA A 232 -8.76 -19.73 -2.95
N GLY A 233 -9.42 -20.07 -1.84
CA GLY A 233 -10.72 -20.75 -1.82
C GLY A 233 -11.93 -19.83 -2.07
N LEU A 234 -11.71 -18.53 -2.23
CA LEU A 234 -12.75 -17.55 -2.58
C LEU A 234 -12.91 -17.44 -4.10
N GLU A 235 -14.15 -17.29 -4.56
CA GLU A 235 -14.42 -17.00 -5.97
C GLU A 235 -14.02 -15.55 -6.35
N ASP A 236 -13.83 -15.25 -7.64
CA ASP A 236 -13.44 -13.90 -8.10
C ASP A 236 -14.40 -12.79 -7.63
N ALA A 237 -15.70 -13.11 -7.53
CA ALA A 237 -16.70 -12.16 -7.01
C ALA A 237 -16.50 -11.87 -5.52
N ALA A 238 -16.15 -12.90 -4.74
CA ALA A 238 -15.81 -12.81 -3.33
C ALA A 238 -14.51 -12.03 -3.11
N LEU A 239 -13.49 -12.28 -3.94
CA LEU A 239 -12.20 -11.56 -3.89
C LEU A 239 -12.39 -10.07 -4.19
N ARG A 240 -13.20 -9.72 -5.20
CA ARG A 240 -13.58 -8.32 -5.48
C ARG A 240 -14.32 -7.67 -4.33
N GLY A 241 -15.26 -8.40 -3.72
CA GLY A 241 -15.97 -7.94 -2.54
C GLY A 241 -15.04 -7.67 -1.36
N ALA A 242 -14.10 -8.59 -1.08
CA ALA A 242 -13.09 -8.44 -0.05
C ALA A 242 -12.13 -7.27 -0.34
N ALA A 243 -11.68 -7.11 -1.59
CA ALA A 243 -10.84 -6.00 -2.02
C ALA A 243 -11.53 -4.65 -1.84
N ALA A 244 -12.81 -4.56 -2.19
CA ALA A 244 -13.62 -3.35 -1.98
C ALA A 244 -13.82 -3.01 -0.49
N LEU A 245 -13.72 -4.00 0.39
CA LEU A 245 -13.72 -3.83 1.84
C LEU A 245 -12.31 -3.56 2.41
N GLY A 246 -11.30 -3.38 1.55
CA GLY A 246 -9.95 -3.04 1.95
C GLY A 246 -9.08 -4.22 2.35
N ALA A 247 -9.45 -5.47 2.03
CA ALA A 247 -8.57 -6.63 2.22
C ALA A 247 -7.39 -6.54 1.24
N PRO A 248 -6.16 -6.30 1.70
CA PRO A 248 -5.02 -6.10 0.81
C PRO A 248 -4.60 -7.42 0.14
N GLY A 249 -4.09 -7.33 -1.09
CA GLY A 249 -3.61 -8.49 -1.85
C GLY A 249 -4.69 -9.39 -2.48
N THR A 250 -5.97 -9.30 -2.10
CA THR A 250 -7.05 -10.06 -2.76
C THR A 250 -7.32 -9.61 -4.20
N ALA A 251 -7.05 -8.34 -4.52
CA ALA A 251 -7.10 -7.81 -5.88
C ALA A 251 -6.04 -8.43 -6.80
N MET A 252 -4.89 -8.86 -6.25
CA MET A 252 -3.83 -9.53 -7.02
C MET A 252 -4.19 -10.98 -7.36
N ALA A 253 -5.12 -11.57 -6.62
CA ALA A 253 -5.61 -12.93 -6.87
C ALA A 253 -6.75 -13.00 -7.89
N GLU A 254 -7.35 -11.85 -8.27
CA GLU A 254 -8.47 -11.80 -9.21
C GLU A 254 -8.04 -12.23 -10.63
N GLY A 255 -8.80 -13.14 -11.25
CA GLY A 255 -8.56 -13.56 -12.63
C GLY A 255 -7.41 -14.57 -12.80
N LEU A 256 -6.82 -15.03 -11.70
CA LEU A 256 -5.87 -16.13 -11.68
C LEU A 256 -6.60 -17.49 -11.81
N THR A 257 -6.05 -18.39 -12.62
CA THR A 257 -6.50 -19.79 -12.68
C THR A 257 -6.27 -20.48 -11.33
N ASP A 258 -6.95 -21.61 -11.07
CA ASP A 258 -6.72 -22.41 -9.85
C ASP A 258 -5.24 -22.80 -9.68
N GLU A 259 -4.57 -23.10 -10.80
CA GLU A 259 -3.14 -23.44 -10.84
C GLU A 259 -2.25 -22.24 -10.52
N GLN A 260 -2.63 -21.03 -10.95
CA GLN A 260 -1.93 -19.79 -10.60
C GLN A 260 -2.18 -19.36 -9.15
N ARG A 261 -3.41 -19.53 -8.64
CA ARG A 261 -3.74 -19.29 -7.23
C ARG A 261 -3.00 -20.24 -6.30
N ALA A 262 -2.77 -21.48 -6.71
CA ALA A 262 -1.95 -22.43 -5.95
C ALA A 262 -0.47 -22.03 -5.83
N ILE A 263 0.00 -21.10 -6.67
CA ILE A 263 1.38 -20.57 -6.66
C ILE A 263 1.43 -19.27 -5.84
N VAL A 264 0.35 -18.49 -5.85
CA VAL A 264 0.16 -17.34 -4.95
C VAL A 264 -0.20 -17.86 -3.55
N SER A 265 0.85 -18.21 -2.81
CA SER A 265 0.79 -18.64 -1.41
C SER A 265 1.46 -17.60 -0.52
N GLY A 266 1.25 -17.76 0.79
CA GLY A 266 1.88 -16.91 1.79
C GLY A 266 0.88 -16.08 2.59
N ARG A 267 1.43 -15.42 3.59
CA ARG A 267 0.70 -14.58 4.52
C ARG A 267 1.37 -13.22 4.60
N THR A 268 0.56 -12.17 4.71
CA THR A 268 1.05 -10.79 4.79
C THR A 268 0.35 -10.09 5.93
N ALA A 269 1.13 -9.42 6.78
CA ALA A 269 0.61 -8.55 7.81
C ALA A 269 1.17 -7.13 7.62
N GLY A 270 0.40 -6.11 7.98
CA GLY A 270 0.86 -4.73 7.90
C GLY A 270 0.21 -3.85 8.96
N ALA A 271 0.88 -2.75 9.30
CA ALA A 271 0.46 -1.78 10.30
C ALA A 271 0.72 -0.36 9.80
N LEU A 272 -0.29 0.51 9.97
CA LEU A 272 -0.17 1.95 9.85
C LEU A 272 0.27 2.52 11.20
N ARG A 273 1.44 3.13 11.23
CA ARG A 273 2.09 3.72 12.41
C ARG A 273 2.31 5.20 12.20
N LEU A 274 2.27 5.94 13.30
CA LEU A 274 2.51 7.37 13.34
C LEU A 274 3.73 7.63 14.22
N SER A 275 4.73 8.33 13.68
CA SER A 275 5.85 8.91 14.41
C SER A 275 5.73 10.45 14.40
N PRO A 276 6.53 11.20 15.19
CA PRO A 276 6.50 12.66 15.17
C PRO A 276 6.76 13.31 13.82
N ASP A 277 7.46 12.59 12.95
CA ASP A 277 8.11 13.02 11.73
C ASP A 277 7.70 12.20 10.51
N ALA A 278 6.97 11.09 10.69
CA ALA A 278 6.55 10.20 9.61
C ALA A 278 5.17 9.56 9.82
N ILE A 279 4.48 9.35 8.71
CA ILE A 279 3.46 8.29 8.59
C ILE A 279 4.17 7.07 8.00
N GLU A 280 4.09 5.93 8.69
CA GLU A 280 4.74 4.69 8.29
C GLU A 280 3.71 3.60 8.04
N ILE A 281 3.81 2.91 6.90
CA ILE A 281 3.20 1.59 6.71
C ILE A 281 4.32 0.57 6.79
N HIS A 282 4.31 -0.25 7.83
CA HIS A 282 5.26 -1.34 8.01
C HIS A 282 4.55 -2.67 7.83
N GLY A 283 5.13 -3.60 7.09
CA GLY A 283 4.56 -4.93 6.95
C GLY A 283 5.60 -6.03 6.82
N ILE A 284 5.10 -7.24 6.97
CA ILE A 284 5.84 -8.48 6.84
C ILE A 284 5.11 -9.41 5.88
N ALA A 285 5.86 -10.29 5.24
CA ALA A 285 5.34 -11.36 4.41
C ALA A 285 6.08 -12.66 4.74
N HIS A 286 5.34 -13.76 4.86
CA HIS A 286 5.85 -15.12 5.08
C HIS A 286 5.32 -16.07 4.00
N GLY A 287 6.04 -17.15 3.70
CA GLY A 287 5.57 -18.22 2.82
C GLY A 287 5.39 -17.83 1.35
N HIS A 288 5.97 -16.71 0.89
CA HIS A 288 5.91 -16.29 -0.52
C HIS A 288 7.02 -16.92 -1.36
N GLU A 289 7.22 -18.25 -1.25
CA GLU A 289 8.37 -18.96 -1.86
C GLU A 289 8.46 -18.74 -3.37
N ALA A 290 7.32 -18.68 -4.07
CA ALA A 290 7.29 -18.51 -5.53
C ALA A 290 7.81 -17.14 -5.99
N PHE A 291 7.73 -16.11 -5.15
CA PHE A 291 8.11 -14.74 -5.47
C PHE A 291 9.21 -14.21 -4.55
N ALA A 292 9.89 -15.12 -3.84
CA ALA A 292 10.96 -14.76 -2.94
C ALA A 292 12.09 -14.07 -3.71
N MET A 293 12.42 -12.86 -3.28
CA MET A 293 13.59 -12.14 -3.75
C MET A 293 14.85 -12.89 -3.27
N PRO A 294 15.84 -13.14 -4.15
CA PRO A 294 17.09 -13.73 -3.73
C PRO A 294 17.83 -12.80 -2.76
N THR A 295 18.50 -13.39 -1.77
CA THR A 295 19.37 -12.69 -0.83
C THR A 295 20.83 -12.87 -1.23
N GLY A 296 21.64 -11.83 -1.09
CA GLY A 296 23.06 -11.87 -1.39
C GLY A 296 23.82 -10.69 -0.78
N ASP A 297 25.14 -10.75 -0.83
CA ASP A 297 25.96 -9.57 -0.56
C ASP A 297 25.73 -8.57 -1.71
N SER A 298 25.33 -7.35 -1.40
CA SER A 298 25.13 -6.27 -2.38
C SER A 298 25.99 -5.05 -2.04
N SER A 299 26.33 -4.27 -3.06
CA SER A 299 27.06 -3.00 -2.93
C SER A 299 26.19 -1.81 -2.49
N GLN A 300 24.85 -1.95 -2.46
CA GLN A 300 23.91 -0.91 -2.03
C GLN A 300 24.16 0.43 -2.74
N LEU A 301 24.25 0.41 -4.08
CA LEU A 301 24.69 1.55 -4.89
C LEU A 301 23.84 2.82 -4.71
N VAL A 302 22.60 2.67 -4.25
CA VAL A 302 21.70 3.79 -3.91
C VAL A 302 22.27 4.70 -2.83
N LEU A 303 22.98 4.14 -1.84
CA LEU A 303 23.58 4.92 -0.75
C LEU A 303 24.69 5.85 -1.25
N ASP A 304 25.37 5.45 -2.33
CA ASP A 304 26.47 6.17 -2.95
C ASP A 304 26.01 7.19 -4.01
N LEU A 305 24.71 7.41 -4.19
CA LEU A 305 24.20 8.46 -5.08
C LEU A 305 24.50 9.86 -4.54
N PRO A 306 24.43 10.93 -5.37
CA PRO A 306 24.55 12.30 -4.89
C PRO A 306 23.52 12.63 -3.80
N ALA A 307 23.92 13.39 -2.78
CA ALA A 307 23.03 13.79 -1.67
C ALA A 307 21.79 14.61 -2.12
N ASP A 308 21.87 15.29 -3.27
CA ASP A 308 20.77 16.06 -3.86
C ASP A 308 19.93 15.26 -4.87
N THR A 309 20.02 13.92 -4.87
CA THR A 309 19.19 13.06 -5.71
C THR A 309 17.71 13.31 -5.42
N ALA A 310 16.96 13.70 -6.45
CA ALA A 310 15.54 14.01 -6.36
C ALA A 310 14.66 12.75 -6.32
N ALA A 311 15.04 11.68 -7.02
CA ALA A 311 14.40 10.39 -6.88
C ALA A 311 15.38 9.24 -7.17
N ALA A 312 15.21 8.12 -6.49
CA ALA A 312 16.00 6.92 -6.68
C ALA A 312 15.13 5.66 -6.68
N LEU A 313 15.46 4.70 -7.54
CA LEU A 313 14.96 3.34 -7.49
C LEU A 313 16.17 2.40 -7.40
N SER A 314 16.21 1.50 -6.44
CA SER A 314 17.26 0.47 -6.29
C SER A 314 16.66 -0.92 -6.28
N LEU A 315 17.39 -1.86 -6.86
CA LEU A 315 17.12 -3.29 -6.82
C LEU A 315 18.45 -4.02 -6.59
N GLU A 316 18.49 -4.83 -5.55
CA GLU A 316 19.60 -5.72 -5.25
C GLU A 316 19.32 -7.14 -5.72
N ASN A 317 20.37 -7.88 -6.05
CA ASN A 317 20.31 -9.26 -6.53
C ASN A 317 19.42 -9.45 -7.78
N GLY A 318 19.40 -8.44 -8.66
CA GLY A 318 18.50 -8.38 -9.81
C GLY A 318 18.71 -9.51 -10.83
N ALA A 319 19.95 -9.94 -11.05
CA ALA A 319 20.29 -11.06 -11.93
C ALA A 319 19.70 -12.38 -11.42
N ASP A 320 19.86 -12.67 -10.13
CA ASP A 320 19.28 -13.85 -9.50
C ASP A 320 17.75 -13.75 -9.48
N TRP A 321 17.19 -12.55 -9.31
CA TRP A 321 15.73 -12.37 -9.32
C TRP A 321 15.13 -12.70 -10.69
N VAL A 322 15.78 -12.24 -11.77
CA VAL A 322 15.40 -12.63 -13.13
C VAL A 322 15.46 -14.14 -13.29
N GLN A 323 16.50 -14.80 -12.79
CA GLN A 323 16.61 -16.26 -12.86
C GLN A 323 15.44 -16.95 -12.15
N SER A 324 15.11 -16.53 -10.92
CA SER A 324 13.97 -17.08 -10.16
C SER A 324 12.64 -16.90 -10.90
N VAL A 325 12.38 -15.71 -11.45
CA VAL A 325 11.15 -15.45 -12.24
C VAL A 325 11.13 -16.30 -13.51
N TRP A 326 12.27 -16.48 -14.17
CA TRP A 326 12.39 -17.27 -15.38
C TRP A 326 12.11 -18.75 -15.11
N ASP A 327 12.66 -19.30 -14.02
CA ASP A 327 12.47 -20.68 -13.59
C ASP A 327 11.03 -20.94 -13.15
N LEU A 328 10.44 -20.00 -12.39
CA LEU A 328 9.02 -20.06 -12.01
C LEU A 328 8.13 -20.10 -13.25
N THR A 329 8.31 -19.14 -14.17
CA THR A 329 7.48 -19.05 -15.37
C THR A 329 7.66 -20.28 -16.26
N SER A 330 8.89 -20.80 -16.38
CA SER A 330 9.17 -22.03 -17.13
C SER A 330 8.52 -23.27 -16.52
N GLY A 331 8.41 -23.30 -15.19
CA GLY A 331 7.71 -24.35 -14.46
C GLY A 331 6.19 -24.34 -14.69
N ILE A 332 5.61 -23.16 -14.92
CA ILE A 332 4.18 -22.96 -15.19
C ILE A 332 3.87 -23.19 -16.68
N ASP A 333 4.57 -22.49 -17.57
CA ASP A 333 4.35 -22.49 -19.02
C ASP A 333 5.69 -22.38 -19.77
N ALA A 334 6.29 -23.54 -20.03
CA ALA A 334 7.55 -23.62 -20.77
C ALA A 334 7.43 -23.13 -22.23
N ASP A 335 6.26 -23.28 -22.86
CA ASP A 335 6.03 -22.85 -24.25
C ASP A 335 5.98 -21.32 -24.33
N LEU A 336 5.42 -20.65 -23.32
CA LEU A 336 5.45 -19.19 -23.20
C LEU A 336 6.88 -18.67 -23.10
N VAL A 337 7.69 -19.23 -22.20
CA VAL A 337 9.09 -18.82 -22.01
C VAL A 337 9.91 -19.06 -23.28
N GLN A 338 9.73 -20.22 -23.92
CA GLN A 338 10.39 -20.50 -25.20
C GLN A 338 9.97 -19.49 -26.28
N GLY A 339 8.67 -19.20 -26.39
CA GLY A 339 8.16 -18.20 -27.32
C GLY A 339 8.78 -16.83 -27.13
N VAL A 340 8.83 -16.32 -25.89
CA VAL A 340 9.47 -15.04 -25.56
C VAL A 340 10.97 -15.05 -25.87
N THR A 341 11.65 -16.16 -25.58
CA THR A 341 13.09 -16.32 -25.84
C THR A 341 13.40 -16.31 -27.34
N ASP A 342 12.63 -17.06 -28.14
CA ASP A 342 12.78 -17.13 -29.59
C ASP A 342 12.51 -15.76 -30.23
N ASP A 343 11.44 -15.08 -29.80
CA ASP A 343 11.09 -13.73 -30.21
C ASP A 343 12.21 -12.71 -29.90
N ALA A 344 12.80 -12.81 -28.71
CA ALA A 344 13.90 -11.94 -28.31
C ALA A 344 15.17 -12.22 -29.14
N ALA A 345 15.48 -13.49 -29.39
CA ALA A 345 16.59 -13.91 -30.23
C ALA A 345 16.47 -13.41 -31.68
N GLU A 346 15.27 -13.41 -32.25
CA GLU A 346 15.02 -12.81 -33.57
C GLU A 346 15.32 -11.31 -33.62
N ARG A 347 15.17 -10.62 -32.48
CA ARG A 347 15.47 -9.19 -32.31
C ARG A 347 16.92 -8.94 -31.88
N GLY A 348 17.71 -10.00 -31.69
CA GLY A 348 19.13 -9.93 -31.34
C GLY A 348 19.44 -9.97 -29.84
N PHE A 349 18.46 -10.28 -28.99
CA PHE A 349 18.63 -10.40 -27.54
C PHE A 349 18.79 -11.86 -27.11
N THR A 350 19.57 -12.10 -26.07
CA THR A 350 19.79 -13.41 -25.43
C THR A 350 19.13 -13.40 -24.05
N LEU A 351 17.86 -13.80 -23.96
CA LEU A 351 17.16 -13.89 -22.68
C LEU A 351 17.36 -15.26 -22.01
N PRO A 352 17.41 -15.33 -20.65
CA PRO A 352 17.33 -14.21 -19.69
C PRO A 352 18.64 -13.44 -19.48
N ASP A 353 19.77 -13.92 -20.01
CA ASP A 353 21.12 -13.41 -19.77
C ASP A 353 21.25 -11.88 -19.94
N ASP A 354 20.60 -11.30 -20.95
CA ASP A 354 20.63 -9.86 -21.19
C ASP A 354 19.92 -9.07 -20.08
N LEU A 355 18.81 -9.59 -19.55
CA LEU A 355 18.12 -8.97 -18.41
C LEU A 355 18.95 -9.10 -17.14
N GLN A 356 19.61 -10.24 -16.95
CA GLN A 356 20.52 -10.45 -15.84
C GLN A 356 21.69 -9.46 -15.90
N ALA A 357 22.26 -9.22 -17.09
CA ALA A 357 23.30 -8.21 -17.26
C ALA A 357 22.79 -6.79 -16.99
N VAL A 358 21.55 -6.45 -17.37
CA VAL A 358 20.98 -5.11 -17.14
C VAL A 358 20.54 -4.89 -15.69
N LEU A 359 20.16 -5.92 -14.94
CA LEU A 359 19.76 -5.76 -13.54
C LEU A 359 20.92 -6.01 -12.57
N GLY A 360 21.91 -6.81 -12.95
CA GLY A 360 23.14 -7.01 -12.19
C GLY A 360 22.94 -7.49 -10.75
N ASP A 361 23.97 -7.33 -9.94
CA ASP A 361 23.96 -7.67 -8.52
C ASP A 361 23.43 -6.50 -7.66
N SER A 362 23.65 -5.27 -8.12
CA SER A 362 23.08 -4.04 -7.56
C SER A 362 22.77 -3.09 -8.71
N MET A 363 21.54 -2.60 -8.79
CA MET A 363 21.12 -1.62 -9.79
C MET A 363 20.43 -0.45 -9.12
N THR A 364 20.79 0.76 -9.52
CA THR A 364 20.07 1.97 -9.15
C THR A 364 19.81 2.88 -10.34
N ILE A 365 18.63 3.49 -10.37
CA ILE A 365 18.27 4.59 -11.27
C ILE A 365 18.17 5.84 -10.42
N ALA A 366 18.95 6.86 -10.76
CA ALA A 366 19.00 8.14 -10.06
C ALA A 366 18.48 9.26 -10.94
N VAL A 367 17.56 10.05 -10.40
CA VAL A 367 17.05 11.29 -10.97
C VAL A 367 17.56 12.44 -10.13
N GLY A 368 18.27 13.37 -10.76
CA GLY A 368 18.76 14.58 -10.12
C GLY A 368 17.75 15.72 -10.18
N PRO A 369 18.04 16.85 -9.52
CA PRO A 369 17.15 18.00 -9.49
C PRO A 369 16.99 18.63 -10.87
N GLY A 370 15.84 19.27 -11.12
CA GLY A 370 15.56 19.99 -12.37
C GLY A 370 15.19 19.10 -13.57
N LEU A 371 14.80 17.84 -13.34
CA LEU A 371 14.33 16.95 -14.42
C LEU A 371 13.13 17.55 -15.15
N VAL A 372 12.16 18.09 -14.41
CA VAL A 372 10.91 18.61 -14.99
C VAL A 372 11.20 19.83 -15.87
N ASP A 373 12.00 20.77 -15.39
CA ASP A 373 12.49 21.91 -16.19
C ASP A 373 13.17 21.46 -17.48
N ALA A 374 14.07 20.47 -17.38
CA ALA A 374 14.78 19.94 -18.53
C ALA A 374 13.84 19.31 -19.58
N ILE A 375 12.75 18.66 -19.15
CA ILE A 375 11.71 18.11 -20.04
C ILE A 375 10.86 19.24 -20.64
N GLN A 376 10.47 20.24 -19.86
CA GLN A 376 9.69 21.37 -20.36
C GLN A 376 10.46 22.17 -21.43
N GLU A 377 11.77 22.38 -21.24
CA GLU A 377 12.65 23.00 -22.23
C GLU A 377 12.74 22.20 -23.55
N MET A 378 12.61 20.87 -23.50
CA MET A 378 12.57 20.02 -24.71
C MET A 378 11.32 20.25 -25.57
N SER A 379 10.20 20.63 -24.97
CA SER A 379 8.97 20.92 -25.70
C SER A 379 9.05 22.23 -26.52
N GLY A 380 10.11 23.02 -26.32
CA GLY A 380 10.42 24.24 -27.06
C GLY A 380 11.16 24.02 -28.40
N GLU A 381 11.61 25.11 -29.02
CA GLU A 381 12.24 25.11 -30.37
C GLU A 381 13.73 24.71 -30.39
N THR A 382 14.25 24.03 -29.36
CA THR A 382 15.69 23.77 -29.21
C THR A 382 16.13 22.50 -29.94
N LEU A 383 17.14 22.61 -30.81
CA LEU A 383 17.71 21.49 -31.60
C LEU A 383 18.84 20.72 -30.89
N ALA A 384 19.18 21.08 -29.65
CA ALA A 384 20.23 20.41 -28.87
C ALA A 384 19.69 19.13 -28.21
N LEU A 385 20.55 18.12 -28.06
CA LEU A 385 20.20 16.94 -27.28
C LEU A 385 20.01 17.34 -25.80
N PRO A 386 18.91 16.90 -25.16
CA PRO A 386 18.60 17.28 -23.79
C PRO A 386 19.62 16.67 -22.81
N GLN A 387 20.02 17.48 -21.85
CA GLN A 387 20.93 17.08 -20.79
C GLN A 387 20.10 16.70 -19.57
N LEU A 388 19.41 15.56 -19.63
CA LEU A 388 18.57 15.11 -18.52
C LEU A 388 19.44 14.62 -17.35
N PRO A 389 19.11 15.01 -16.11
CA PRO A 389 19.77 14.51 -14.91
C PRO A 389 19.23 13.12 -14.55
N VAL A 390 19.37 12.15 -15.46
CA VAL A 390 18.99 10.76 -15.23
C VAL A 390 20.20 9.87 -15.49
N ALA A 391 20.47 8.97 -14.55
CA ALA A 391 21.54 8.01 -14.64
C ALA A 391 21.06 6.63 -14.17
N TYR A 392 21.46 5.61 -14.91
CA TYR A 392 21.45 4.21 -14.49
C TYR A 392 22.84 3.87 -13.96
N ARG A 393 22.93 3.13 -12.87
CA ARG A 393 24.18 2.64 -12.31
C ARG A 393 23.98 1.18 -11.89
N ALA A 394 24.88 0.30 -12.26
CA ALA A 394 24.80 -1.10 -11.83
C ALA A 394 26.16 -1.78 -11.67
N GLU A 395 26.27 -2.63 -10.66
CA GLU A 395 27.32 -3.63 -10.51
C GLU A 395 26.95 -4.86 -11.34
N THR A 396 27.66 -5.08 -12.45
CA THR A 396 27.28 -6.09 -13.45
C THR A 396 28.43 -6.41 -14.42
N ASP A 397 28.23 -7.36 -15.34
CA ASP A 397 29.07 -7.49 -16.54
C ASP A 397 28.92 -6.27 -17.45
N THR A 398 29.75 -5.27 -17.17
CA THR A 398 29.76 -4.00 -17.90
C THR A 398 30.04 -4.17 -19.40
N ALA A 399 30.75 -5.24 -19.81
CA ALA A 399 31.03 -5.50 -21.22
C ALA A 399 29.79 -6.07 -21.93
N ALA A 400 29.02 -6.93 -21.25
CA ALA A 400 27.75 -7.43 -21.75
C ALA A 400 26.76 -6.27 -22.00
N VAL A 401 26.53 -5.40 -21.01
CA VAL A 401 25.62 -4.25 -21.16
C VAL A 401 26.07 -3.29 -22.27
N GLN A 402 27.37 -3.04 -22.40
CA GLN A 402 27.93 -2.24 -23.49
C GLN A 402 27.70 -2.87 -24.87
N SER A 403 27.83 -4.20 -24.98
CA SER A 403 27.49 -4.92 -26.21
C SER A 403 26.01 -4.74 -26.52
N LEU A 404 25.13 -4.91 -25.54
CA LEU A 404 23.67 -4.76 -25.70
C LEU A 404 23.29 -3.38 -26.23
N LEU A 405 23.85 -2.32 -25.68
CA LEU A 405 23.61 -0.96 -26.19
C LEU A 405 24.09 -0.80 -27.64
N THR A 406 25.21 -1.41 -28.00
CA THR A 406 25.77 -1.38 -29.35
C THR A 406 24.89 -2.15 -30.33
N ASP A 407 24.46 -3.35 -29.95
CA ASP A 407 23.65 -4.25 -30.77
C ASP A 407 22.23 -3.71 -30.95
N ALA A 408 21.67 -3.06 -29.92
CA ALA A 408 20.42 -2.29 -29.99
C ALA A 408 20.52 -1.02 -30.85
N GLY A 409 21.73 -0.67 -31.34
CA GLY A 409 21.96 0.48 -32.21
C GLY A 409 21.86 1.83 -31.49
N VAL A 410 22.00 1.86 -30.16
CA VAL A 410 22.00 3.10 -29.38
C VAL A 410 23.24 3.92 -29.76
N PRO A 411 23.09 5.11 -30.37
CA PRO A 411 24.25 5.89 -30.79
C PRO A 411 25.07 6.33 -29.57
N SER A 412 26.38 6.07 -29.59
CA SER A 412 27.32 6.50 -28.54
C SER A 412 27.36 8.02 -28.31
N LEU A 413 26.80 8.81 -29.22
CA LEU A 413 26.63 10.24 -29.06
C LEU A 413 25.46 10.62 -28.14
N LEU A 414 24.42 9.78 -28.04
CA LEU A 414 23.23 9.99 -27.21
C LEU A 414 23.43 9.60 -25.75
N VAL A 415 24.34 8.66 -25.48
CA VAL A 415 24.56 8.10 -24.16
C VAL A 415 25.99 8.33 -23.72
N ARG A 416 26.15 8.70 -22.46
CA ARG A 416 27.42 8.84 -21.75
C ARG A 416 27.56 7.65 -20.82
N GLN A 417 28.77 7.13 -20.74
CA GLN A 417 29.05 5.92 -19.98
C GLN A 417 30.35 6.11 -19.22
N ARG A 418 30.40 5.56 -18.01
CA ARG A 418 31.58 5.52 -17.17
C ARG A 418 31.60 4.18 -16.45
N THR A 419 32.78 3.58 -16.34
CA THR A 419 32.95 2.32 -15.60
C THR A 419 34.05 2.51 -14.56
N ASP A 420 33.70 2.26 -13.31
CA ASP A 420 34.61 2.33 -12.17
C ASP A 420 34.47 1.05 -11.35
N GLU A 421 35.57 0.31 -11.15
CA GLU A 421 35.63 -0.84 -10.22
C GLU A 421 34.56 -1.93 -10.41
N GLY A 422 34.07 -2.14 -11.64
CA GLY A 422 33.02 -3.14 -11.94
C GLY A 422 31.61 -2.58 -11.96
N VAL A 423 31.45 -1.30 -11.64
CA VAL A 423 30.18 -0.57 -11.70
C VAL A 423 30.09 0.24 -12.99
N LEU A 424 29.03 0.03 -13.75
CA LEU A 424 28.71 0.77 -14.96
C LEU A 424 27.71 1.88 -14.65
N THR A 425 28.04 3.13 -15.00
CA THR A 425 27.13 4.28 -14.94
C THR A 425 26.81 4.73 -16.36
N ILE A 426 25.54 4.90 -16.67
CA ILE A 426 25.01 5.29 -17.98
C ILE A 426 24.04 6.46 -17.79
N GLY A 427 24.12 7.48 -18.64
CA GLY A 427 23.17 8.58 -18.63
C GLY A 427 23.22 9.38 -19.92
N VAL A 428 22.43 10.44 -20.03
CA VAL A 428 22.43 11.31 -21.23
C VAL A 428 23.28 12.57 -21.05
N SER A 429 23.57 12.96 -19.80
CA SER A 429 24.43 14.08 -19.44
C SER A 429 25.76 13.58 -18.87
N GLN A 430 26.88 14.01 -19.48
CA GLN A 430 28.21 13.62 -19.00
C GLN A 430 28.47 14.12 -17.59
N GLY A 431 28.08 15.38 -17.32
CA GLY A 431 28.26 15.98 -15.99
C GLY A 431 27.47 15.22 -14.92
N TYR A 432 26.26 14.74 -15.25
CA TYR A 432 25.47 13.96 -14.30
C TYR A 432 26.00 12.54 -14.12
N VAL A 433 26.45 11.87 -15.20
CA VAL A 433 27.16 10.58 -15.09
C VAL A 433 28.40 10.69 -14.20
N ASP A 434 29.18 11.76 -14.35
CA ASP A 434 30.37 11.99 -13.52
C ASP A 434 30.01 12.28 -12.06
N ALA A 435 28.94 13.05 -11.82
CA ALA A 435 28.43 13.36 -10.48
C ALA A 435 27.90 12.11 -9.77
N VAL A 436 27.12 11.27 -10.45
CA VAL A 436 26.59 10.01 -9.90
C VAL A 436 27.70 9.00 -9.63
N ALA A 437 28.69 8.90 -10.51
CA ALA A 437 29.80 7.97 -10.33
C ALA A 437 30.83 8.43 -9.27
N SER A 438 30.83 9.72 -8.90
CA SER A 438 31.80 10.30 -7.96
C SER A 438 31.22 11.54 -7.27
N PRO A 439 30.22 11.38 -6.39
CA PRO A 439 29.55 12.53 -5.80
C PRO A 439 30.40 13.21 -4.73
N GLU A 440 30.15 14.51 -4.50
CA GLU A 440 30.79 15.28 -3.43
C GLU A 440 30.19 14.96 -2.04
N GLY A 441 28.93 14.52 -1.99
CA GLY A 441 28.21 14.07 -0.81
C GLY A 441 27.23 12.95 -1.18
N ARG A 442 26.92 12.06 -0.24
CA ARG A 442 26.20 10.82 -0.52
C ARG A 442 24.77 10.84 0.00
N LEU A 443 23.87 10.20 -0.73
CA LEU A 443 22.45 10.06 -0.39
C LEU A 443 22.26 9.25 0.90
N GLY A 444 23.06 8.22 1.13
CA GLY A 444 23.01 7.44 2.38
C GLY A 444 23.41 8.23 3.63
N ASP A 445 24.02 9.41 3.49
CA ASP A 445 24.35 10.32 4.59
C ASP A 445 23.29 11.45 4.73
N ASP A 446 22.29 11.52 3.85
CA ASP A 446 21.22 12.54 3.87
C ASP A 446 20.10 12.18 4.87
N ALA A 447 19.69 13.18 5.66
CA ALA A 447 18.70 12.98 6.73
C ALA A 447 17.29 12.67 6.19
N ARG A 448 16.91 13.23 5.03
CA ARG A 448 15.60 12.99 4.43
C ARG A 448 15.55 11.61 3.82
N PHE A 449 16.62 11.19 3.13
CA PHE A 449 16.75 9.82 2.64
C PHE A 449 16.69 8.80 3.78
N THR A 450 17.53 8.95 4.81
CA THR A 450 17.57 8.00 5.94
C THR A 450 16.30 8.03 6.80
N GLY A 451 15.59 9.16 6.84
CA GLY A 451 14.26 9.24 7.45
C GLY A 451 13.20 8.47 6.65
N ALA A 452 13.18 8.65 5.33
CA ALA A 452 12.18 8.10 4.43
C ALA A 452 12.40 6.61 4.10
N VAL A 453 13.65 6.16 3.98
CA VAL A 453 14.01 4.79 3.60
C VAL A 453 14.51 4.05 4.84
N ALA A 454 13.66 3.19 5.40
CA ALA A 454 14.02 2.39 6.56
C ALA A 454 15.07 1.33 6.18
N ASP A 455 16.12 1.19 7.00
CA ASP A 455 17.15 0.15 6.87
C ASP A 455 17.77 0.09 5.47
N ALA A 456 18.06 1.26 4.90
CA ALA A 456 18.55 1.41 3.53
C ALA A 456 19.88 0.67 3.25
N ASP A 457 20.66 0.34 4.28
CA ASP A 457 21.89 -0.45 4.18
C ASP A 457 21.67 -1.96 4.11
N GLU A 458 20.45 -2.42 4.39
CA GLU A 458 20.03 -3.82 4.29
C GLU A 458 18.95 -4.02 3.21
N ALA A 459 18.42 -2.95 2.63
CA ALA A 459 17.28 -3.01 1.71
C ALA A 459 17.64 -3.67 0.37
N ASP A 460 16.85 -4.68 -0.02
CA ASP A 460 16.95 -5.32 -1.34
C ASP A 460 16.21 -4.53 -2.42
N GLN A 461 15.26 -3.68 -2.01
CA GLN A 461 14.57 -2.76 -2.90
C GLN A 461 14.41 -1.42 -2.20
N VAL A 462 14.66 -0.34 -2.93
CA VAL A 462 14.47 1.03 -2.45
C VAL A 462 13.74 1.84 -3.50
N LEU A 463 12.72 2.59 -3.07
CA LEU A 463 12.22 3.74 -3.81
C LEU A 463 12.35 4.96 -2.91
N PHE A 464 12.87 6.06 -3.44
CA PHE A 464 12.97 7.32 -2.74
C PHE A 464 12.53 8.44 -3.67
N VAL A 465 11.75 9.38 -3.15
CA VAL A 465 11.35 10.60 -3.83
C VAL A 465 11.47 11.75 -2.84
N ASP A 466 12.35 12.70 -3.15
CA ASP A 466 12.41 14.01 -2.52
C ASP A 466 11.23 14.85 -3.04
N ALA A 467 10.19 15.02 -2.22
CA ALA A 467 8.99 15.71 -2.64
C ALA A 467 9.27 17.20 -2.89
N ASN A 468 10.20 17.80 -2.15
CA ASN A 468 10.58 19.21 -2.28
C ASN A 468 11.21 19.49 -3.66
N ALA A 469 11.79 18.48 -4.32
CA ALA A 469 12.34 18.62 -5.67
C ALA A 469 11.28 18.75 -6.77
N PHE A 470 10.02 18.42 -6.47
CA PHE A 470 8.89 18.42 -7.42
C PHE A 470 7.69 19.25 -6.93
N GLU A 471 7.85 20.00 -5.83
CA GLU A 471 6.79 20.71 -5.13
C GLU A 471 5.96 21.63 -6.04
N GLU A 472 6.65 22.48 -6.82
CA GLU A 472 6.00 23.43 -7.72
C GLU A 472 5.14 22.72 -8.79
N ASP A 473 5.52 21.50 -9.18
CA ASP A 473 4.84 20.74 -10.24
C ASP A 473 3.60 20.02 -9.72
N TYR A 474 3.71 19.27 -8.61
CA TYR A 474 2.57 18.48 -8.14
C TYR A 474 1.52 19.35 -7.43
N LEU A 475 1.91 20.41 -6.71
CA LEU A 475 0.94 21.27 -6.01
C LEU A 475 0.05 22.07 -6.97
N ALA A 476 0.54 22.34 -8.18
CA ALA A 476 -0.22 23.03 -9.22
C ALA A 476 -1.44 22.24 -9.71
N GLU A 477 -1.40 20.91 -9.62
CA GLU A 477 -2.48 19.99 -10.04
C GLU A 477 -3.50 19.72 -8.93
N ILE A 478 -3.16 20.03 -7.68
CA ILE A 478 -4.08 19.87 -6.55
C ILE A 478 -4.99 21.08 -6.52
N GLU A 479 -6.30 20.91 -6.75
CA GLU A 479 -7.28 22.01 -6.68
C GLU A 479 -7.74 22.30 -5.25
N ASP A 480 -7.86 21.25 -4.43
CA ASP A 480 -8.31 21.31 -3.04
C ASP A 480 -7.26 22.00 -2.15
N GLU A 481 -7.68 23.04 -1.44
CA GLU A 481 -6.78 23.90 -0.66
C GLU A 481 -6.22 23.18 0.58
N ASP A 482 -7.03 22.31 1.20
CA ASP A 482 -6.65 21.55 2.38
C ASP A 482 -5.62 20.46 2.00
N ALA A 483 -5.87 19.73 0.91
CA ALA A 483 -4.93 18.75 0.38
C ALA A 483 -3.61 19.39 -0.07
N ARG A 484 -3.67 20.57 -0.70
CA ARG A 484 -2.47 21.32 -1.12
C ARG A 484 -1.62 21.70 0.10
N THR A 485 -2.25 22.29 1.13
CA THR A 485 -1.57 22.69 2.37
C THR A 485 -0.97 21.50 3.12
N ALA A 486 -1.64 20.34 3.10
CA ALA A 486 -1.11 19.11 3.69
C ALA A 486 0.11 18.59 2.94
N LEU A 487 0.09 18.63 1.61
CA LEU A 487 1.19 18.15 0.78
C LEU A 487 2.40 19.11 0.77
N GLU A 488 2.21 20.42 0.96
CA GLU A 488 3.29 21.40 1.17
C GLU A 488 4.24 21.05 2.33
N ARG A 489 3.82 20.15 3.23
CA ARG A 489 4.61 19.69 4.38
C ARG A 489 5.35 18.38 4.12
N LEU A 490 5.15 17.75 2.97
CA LEU A 490 5.75 16.47 2.66
C LEU A 490 7.19 16.69 2.20
N ALA A 491 8.16 16.25 2.99
CA ALA A 491 9.59 16.37 2.64
C ALA A 491 10.02 15.27 1.65
N ALA A 492 9.61 14.03 1.90
CA ALA A 492 9.98 12.90 1.07
C ALA A 492 9.05 11.69 1.27
N VAL A 493 9.06 10.82 0.28
CA VAL A 493 8.45 9.49 0.33
C VAL A 493 9.52 8.45 0.10
N GLY A 494 9.53 7.41 0.93
CA GLY A 494 10.47 6.30 0.80
C GLY A 494 9.77 4.96 0.97
N TRP A 495 10.21 3.97 0.20
CA TRP A 495 9.87 2.56 0.34
C TRP A 495 11.15 1.75 0.47
N SER A 496 11.17 0.79 1.39
CA SER A 496 12.19 -0.25 1.43
C SER A 496 11.57 -1.64 1.58
N THR A 497 12.21 -2.63 0.98
CA THR A 497 11.95 -4.05 1.24
C THR A 497 13.26 -4.70 1.68
N VAL A 498 13.22 -5.50 2.73
CA VAL A 498 14.35 -6.30 3.21
C VAL A 498 13.90 -7.76 3.29
N VAL A 499 14.65 -8.64 2.65
CA VAL A 499 14.42 -10.08 2.64
C VAL A 499 15.19 -10.69 3.81
N THR A 500 14.46 -11.21 4.79
CA THR A 500 15.05 -11.71 6.05
C THR A 500 15.29 -13.22 6.02
N GLY A 501 14.69 -13.92 5.05
CA GLY A 501 14.79 -15.36 4.88
C GLY A 501 14.33 -15.82 3.49
N ALA A 502 14.37 -17.12 3.23
CA ALA A 502 14.05 -17.69 1.92
C ALA A 502 12.59 -17.44 1.49
N ASP A 503 11.69 -17.22 2.45
CA ASP A 503 10.26 -16.97 2.24
C ASP A 503 9.72 -15.84 3.12
N GLU A 504 10.63 -15.05 3.72
CA GLU A 504 10.31 -13.99 4.68
C GLU A 504 10.85 -12.64 4.20
N SER A 505 10.00 -11.62 4.22
CA SER A 505 10.42 -10.25 3.96
C SER A 505 9.67 -9.26 4.84
N ARG A 506 10.27 -8.09 5.02
CA ARG A 506 9.66 -6.91 5.64
C ARG A 506 9.68 -5.77 4.64
N PHE A 507 8.63 -4.97 4.60
CA PHE A 507 8.57 -3.76 3.81
C PHE A 507 8.16 -2.58 4.67
N THR A 508 8.61 -1.39 4.28
CA THR A 508 8.29 -0.15 4.98
C THR A 508 8.11 0.97 3.98
N LEU A 509 6.94 1.62 4.00
CA LEU A 509 6.67 2.88 3.31
C LEU A 509 6.65 3.99 4.36
N ARG A 510 7.38 5.08 4.13
CA ARG A 510 7.30 6.29 4.96
C ARG A 510 7.01 7.53 4.13
N LEU A 511 6.13 8.36 4.67
CA LEU A 511 5.94 9.74 4.25
C LEU A 511 6.49 10.60 5.38
N ILE A 512 7.57 11.32 5.14
CA ILE A 512 8.20 12.17 6.16
C ILE A 512 7.82 13.63 5.96
N ALA A 513 7.57 14.33 7.06
CA ALA A 513 7.24 15.75 7.05
C ALA A 513 8.50 16.63 7.03
N ASP A 514 8.39 17.84 6.49
CA ASP A 514 9.39 18.90 6.62
C ASP A 514 9.50 19.37 8.09
N GLU A 515 10.71 19.79 8.49
CA GLU A 515 11.02 20.29 9.84
C GLU A 515 10.40 21.65 10.19
#